data_AF-A0A126X3V3-F1
#
_entry.id   AF-A0A126X3V3-F1
#
_cell.length_a   1.000
_cell.length_b   1.000
_cell.length_c   1.000
_cell.angle_alpha   90.00
_cell.angle_beta   90.00
_cell.angle_gamma   90.00
#
_symmetry.space_group_name_H-M   'P 1'
#
loop_
_entity.id
_entity.type
_entity.pdbx_description
1 polymer ?
#
loop_
_entity_poly.entity_id
_entity_poly.type
_entity_poly.pdbx_seq_one_letter_code
_entity_poly.pdbx_strand_id
1 'polypeptide(L)'
;MGLRIHTITAEEEIRRRRRIVAKMDSELGHEGYGLIDDSLSSRYSALVREALDELPDNFLITDPGISGNPIVFASRGFLKMSGYSREEVLGRNGRIFQGAGTNRRSVSEIREAIRQEKTMQLSLLNYKKDGTPIWVLFHLSPVFSKEDGRVSHFVAVQVPISTNSWASGSGSRRNWSNTVGDSSSMREIFVGSCRREVCLDSVAELSRSRPYDSYVDSDYRGLEAEESCEAGDLEKQKAATAVGNILSTLTQYSQLTGKVVCGNRCSSFGILPISSSLNISLGRIKQSFVLTDPHLLDMPIVYASDAFIKLTGYSRHEVLGRNCRFLQGPDTNFEALCQIRESIQTSQSCTVRILNYRKDRSSFWNLLHISPVRNASGKIAFYVGVQIDEGSKSNGQWLSPEMRQLGAVGAVKVAVRSFSMGVGPSKS
;
A
#
# COMPACT_ATOMS: atom_id res chain seq x y z
N MET A 1 8.52 52.66 39.23
CA MET A 1 8.42 51.19 39.08
C MET A 1 8.55 50.86 37.60
N GLY A 2 9.73 50.45 37.14
CA GLY A 2 9.96 50.04 35.75
C GLY A 2 9.79 48.53 35.61
N LEU A 3 8.77 48.09 34.87
CA LEU A 3 8.54 46.69 34.53
C LEU A 3 9.55 46.26 33.46
N ARG A 4 10.54 45.44 33.84
CA ARG A 4 11.40 44.71 32.89
C ARG A 4 10.62 43.54 32.33
N ILE A 5 10.27 43.60 31.05
CA ILE A 5 9.76 42.46 30.28
C ILE A 5 10.98 41.65 29.85
N HIS A 6 11.16 40.45 30.41
CA HIS A 6 12.17 39.51 29.96
C HIS A 6 11.71 38.86 28.64
N THR A 7 12.33 39.27 27.54
CA THR A 7 12.21 38.59 26.24
C THR A 7 13.01 37.28 26.30
N ILE A 8 12.29 36.16 26.34
CA ILE A 8 12.88 34.80 26.24
C ILE A 8 13.37 34.62 24.80
N THR A 9 14.61 34.16 24.65
CA THR A 9 15.22 33.97 23.32
C THR A 9 14.67 32.70 22.65
N ALA A 10 14.58 32.70 21.32
CA ALA A 10 14.05 31.57 20.54
C ALA A 10 14.80 30.25 20.81
N GLU A 11 16.09 30.31 21.15
CA GLU A 11 16.90 29.15 21.52
C GLU A 11 16.49 28.53 22.86
N GLU A 12 16.15 29.35 23.86
CA GLU A 12 15.67 28.89 25.16
C GLU A 12 14.30 28.22 25.05
N GLU A 13 13.44 28.72 24.16
CA GLU A 13 12.14 28.09 23.91
C GLU A 13 12.28 26.74 23.19
N ILE A 14 13.20 26.62 22.24
CA ILE A 14 13.54 25.33 21.60
C ILE A 14 14.11 24.34 22.63
N ARG A 15 14.99 24.80 23.53
CA ARG A 15 15.57 23.96 24.60
C ARG A 15 14.50 23.52 25.60
N ARG A 16 13.57 24.40 25.94
CA ARG A 16 12.44 24.11 26.83
C ARG A 16 11.47 23.12 26.19
N ARG A 17 11.14 23.26 24.91
CA ARG A 17 10.32 22.29 24.15
C ARG A 17 11.00 20.93 24.06
N ARG A 18 12.33 20.86 23.81
CA ARG A 18 13.09 19.60 23.81
C ARG A 18 13.08 18.90 25.18
N ARG A 19 13.19 19.64 26.28
CA ARG A 19 13.08 19.07 27.65
C ARG A 19 11.66 18.57 27.96
N ILE A 20 10.63 19.28 27.50
CA ILE A 20 9.23 18.87 27.70
C ILE A 20 8.93 17.59 26.90
N VAL A 21 9.38 17.51 25.64
CA VAL A 21 9.24 16.30 24.81
C VAL A 21 10.01 15.12 25.41
N ALA A 22 11.26 15.33 25.86
CA ALA A 22 12.04 14.28 26.51
C ALA A 22 11.44 13.82 27.84
N LYS A 23 10.80 14.72 28.59
CA LYS A 23 10.11 14.41 29.85
C LYS A 23 8.80 13.64 29.61
N MET A 24 8.01 14.03 28.61
CA MET A 24 6.81 13.30 28.17
C MET A 24 7.16 11.89 27.67
N ASP A 25 8.24 11.73 26.91
CA ASP A 25 8.74 10.42 26.46
C ASP A 25 9.23 9.54 27.63
N SER A 26 9.68 10.13 28.74
CA SER A 26 10.14 9.40 29.92
C SER A 26 8.99 8.97 30.85
N GLU A 27 7.95 9.78 30.99
CA GLU A 27 6.79 9.50 31.85
C GLU A 27 5.82 8.48 31.20
N LEU A 28 5.79 8.38 29.86
CA LEU A 28 5.10 7.32 29.11
C LEU A 28 5.81 5.96 29.14
N GLY A 29 7.07 5.92 29.60
CA GLY A 29 7.91 4.72 29.57
C GLY A 29 7.48 3.61 30.53
N HIS A 30 6.78 3.92 31.63
CA HIS A 30 6.49 2.93 32.67
C HIS A 30 5.14 2.20 32.49
N GLU A 31 4.12 2.85 31.91
CA GLU A 31 2.84 2.21 31.51
C GLU A 31 2.91 1.60 30.10
N GLY A 32 3.73 2.17 29.21
CA GLY A 32 3.88 1.69 27.84
C GLY A 32 4.58 0.33 27.71
N TYR A 33 5.47 -0.02 28.64
CA TYR A 33 6.22 -1.30 28.59
C TYR A 33 5.31 -2.53 28.75
N GLY A 34 4.27 -2.45 29.60
CA GLY A 34 3.29 -3.53 29.75
C GLY A 34 2.48 -3.76 28.46
N LEU A 35 2.01 -2.67 27.84
CA LEU A 35 1.25 -2.73 26.58
C LEU A 35 2.05 -3.29 25.40
N ILE A 36 3.36 -3.03 25.37
CA ILE A 36 4.26 -3.57 24.32
C ILE A 36 4.43 -5.08 24.49
N ASP A 37 4.58 -5.55 25.73
CA ASP A 37 4.73 -6.98 26.00
C ASP A 37 3.41 -7.75 25.77
N ASP A 38 2.29 -7.11 26.08
CA ASP A 38 0.93 -7.62 25.85
C ASP A 38 0.54 -7.66 24.36
N SER A 39 1.12 -6.81 23.51
CA SER A 39 0.76 -6.73 22.08
C SER A 39 0.85 -8.09 21.38
N LEU A 40 1.99 -8.76 21.50
CA LEU A 40 2.20 -10.07 20.87
C LEU A 40 1.56 -11.20 21.67
N SER A 41 1.69 -11.19 23.00
CA SER A 41 1.19 -12.26 23.87
C SER A 41 -0.35 -12.33 23.90
N SER A 42 -1.04 -11.22 23.63
CA SER A 42 -2.51 -11.19 23.54
C SER A 42 -3.05 -11.98 22.33
N ARG A 43 -2.26 -12.12 21.26
CA ARG A 43 -2.71 -12.71 20.00
C ARG A 43 -2.00 -14.01 19.65
N TYR A 44 -0.73 -14.16 20.00
CA TYR A 44 0.08 -15.32 19.66
C TYR A 44 0.43 -16.09 20.93
N SER A 45 0.72 -17.39 20.80
CA SER A 45 1.17 -18.15 21.97
C SER A 45 2.52 -17.63 22.49
N ALA A 46 2.83 -17.92 23.75
CA ALA A 46 4.05 -17.45 24.42
C ALA A 46 5.35 -17.81 23.67
N LEU A 47 5.33 -18.89 22.87
CA LEU A 47 6.48 -19.38 22.10
C LEU A 47 6.74 -18.59 20.80
N VAL A 48 5.86 -17.66 20.40
CA VAL A 48 6.02 -16.93 19.14
C VAL A 48 7.33 -16.14 19.08
N ARG A 49 7.76 -15.57 20.21
CA ARG A 49 8.96 -14.73 20.28
C ARG A 49 10.22 -15.56 20.02
N GLU A 50 10.30 -16.74 20.63
CA GLU A 50 11.39 -17.69 20.44
C GLU A 50 11.46 -18.13 18.98
N ALA A 51 10.31 -18.52 18.40
CA ALA A 51 10.26 -18.95 16.99
C ALA A 51 10.65 -17.83 16.01
N LEU A 52 10.29 -16.58 16.29
CA LEU A 52 10.70 -15.42 15.48
C LEU A 52 12.19 -15.09 15.66
N ASP A 53 12.76 -15.30 16.85
CA ASP A 53 14.18 -15.06 17.13
C ASP A 53 15.11 -16.08 16.44
N GLU A 54 14.59 -17.25 16.08
CA GLU A 54 15.30 -18.27 15.27
C GLU A 54 15.37 -17.93 13.77
N LEU A 55 14.55 -16.99 13.30
CA LEU A 55 14.60 -16.56 11.90
C LEU A 55 15.88 -15.75 11.63
N PRO A 56 16.64 -16.05 10.55
CA PRO A 56 17.90 -15.37 10.25
C PRO A 56 17.71 -13.95 9.68
N ASP A 57 16.47 -13.57 9.37
CA ASP A 57 16.14 -12.35 8.66
C ASP A 57 16.21 -11.10 9.56
N ASN A 58 16.44 -9.94 8.95
CA ASN A 58 16.44 -8.65 9.63
C ASN A 58 15.05 -8.03 9.54
N PHE A 59 14.27 -8.06 10.61
CA PHE A 59 12.91 -7.53 10.58
C PHE A 59 12.44 -6.96 11.91
N LEU A 60 11.41 -6.13 11.81
CA LEU A 60 10.68 -5.53 12.91
C LEU A 60 9.20 -5.89 12.79
N ILE A 61 8.51 -5.99 13.93
CA ILE A 61 7.05 -6.04 13.98
C ILE A 61 6.57 -4.81 14.74
N THR A 62 5.59 -4.11 14.18
CA THR A 62 4.96 -2.93 14.79
C THR A 62 3.48 -3.17 15.00
N ASP A 63 2.90 -2.54 16.02
CA ASP A 63 1.49 -2.67 16.36
C ASP A 63 0.74 -1.34 16.09
N PRO A 64 -0.13 -1.28 15.06
CA PRO A 64 -0.89 -0.07 14.75
C PRO A 64 -2.05 0.21 15.71
N GLY A 65 -2.44 -0.75 16.56
CA GLY A 65 -3.42 -0.57 17.62
C GLY A 65 -2.90 0.24 18.80
N ILE A 66 -1.58 0.38 18.93
CA ILE A 66 -0.93 1.23 19.95
C ILE A 66 -0.58 2.58 19.33
N SER A 67 -0.85 3.65 20.06
CA SER A 67 -0.58 5.03 19.62
C SER A 67 0.87 5.19 19.17
N GLY A 68 1.05 5.73 17.96
CA GLY A 68 2.38 5.93 17.36
C GLY A 68 2.94 4.74 16.58
N ASN A 69 2.20 3.63 16.45
CA ASN A 69 2.64 2.40 15.77
C ASN A 69 4.05 1.95 16.24
N PRO A 70 4.21 1.67 17.55
CA PRO A 70 5.50 1.31 18.12
C PRO A 70 5.97 -0.06 17.63
N ILE A 71 7.29 -0.24 17.67
CA ILE A 71 7.95 -1.53 17.45
C ILE A 71 7.71 -2.41 18.69
N VAL A 72 7.10 -3.57 18.48
CA VAL A 72 6.77 -4.55 19.52
C VAL A 72 7.67 -5.79 19.46
N PHE A 73 8.41 -5.97 18.36
CA PHE A 73 9.45 -6.98 18.22
C PHE A 73 10.54 -6.53 17.25
N ALA A 74 11.78 -6.92 17.55
CA ALA A 74 12.94 -6.72 16.71
C ALA A 74 13.77 -8.01 16.68
N SER A 75 14.02 -8.53 15.48
CA SER A 75 14.76 -9.78 15.30
C SER A 75 16.24 -9.64 15.70
N ARG A 76 16.88 -10.75 16.09
CA ARG A 76 18.32 -10.77 16.40
C ARG A 76 19.17 -10.28 15.23
N GLY A 77 18.79 -10.65 14.00
CA GLY A 77 19.43 -10.17 12.77
C GLY A 77 19.35 -8.65 12.63
N PHE A 78 18.18 -8.06 12.86
CA PHE A 78 18.00 -6.61 12.81
C PHE A 78 18.84 -5.88 13.85
N LEU A 79 18.86 -6.35 15.10
CA LEU A 79 19.64 -5.74 16.18
C LEU A 79 21.14 -5.76 15.85
N LYS A 80 21.65 -6.89 15.34
CA LYS A 80 23.05 -7.03 14.90
C LYS A 80 23.38 -6.10 13.72
N MET A 81 22.49 -5.99 12.74
CA MET A 81 22.69 -5.15 11.55
C MET A 81 22.68 -3.65 11.89
N SER A 82 21.73 -3.23 12.73
CA SER A 82 21.49 -1.82 13.06
C SER A 82 22.40 -1.30 14.19
N GLY A 83 22.91 -2.18 15.04
CA GLY A 83 23.72 -1.84 16.21
C GLY A 83 22.92 -1.31 17.40
N TYR A 84 21.58 -1.27 17.31
CA TYR A 84 20.73 -0.90 18.43
C TYR A 84 20.47 -2.10 19.35
N SER A 85 20.37 -1.84 20.66
CA SER A 85 19.90 -2.83 21.62
C SER A 85 18.39 -3.01 21.54
N ARG A 86 17.87 -4.11 22.08
CA ARG A 86 16.44 -4.41 22.06
C ARG A 86 15.65 -3.36 22.85
N GLU A 87 16.17 -2.93 23.98
CA GLU A 87 15.57 -1.96 24.90
C GLU A 87 15.48 -0.56 24.29
N GLU A 88 16.41 -0.22 23.40
CA GLU A 88 16.40 1.06 22.67
C GLU A 88 15.37 1.07 21.52
N VAL A 89 15.03 -0.10 20.99
CA VAL A 89 14.16 -0.24 19.82
C VAL A 89 12.70 -0.46 20.20
N LEU A 90 12.44 -1.32 21.19
CA LEU A 90 11.08 -1.63 21.62
C LEU A 90 10.35 -0.38 22.13
N GLY A 91 9.08 -0.23 21.74
CA GLY A 91 8.25 0.93 22.05
C GLY A 91 8.52 2.17 21.20
N ARG A 92 9.61 2.19 20.41
CA ARG A 92 9.91 3.31 19.53
C ARG A 92 9.20 3.16 18.18
N ASN A 93 9.02 4.29 17.49
CA ASN A 93 8.61 4.30 16.09
C ASN A 93 9.83 4.14 15.17
N GLY A 94 9.68 3.44 14.04
CA GLY A 94 10.77 3.19 13.09
C GLY A 94 11.48 4.44 12.52
N ARG A 95 10.94 5.65 12.74
CA ARG A 95 11.62 6.91 12.45
C ARG A 95 12.99 7.07 13.13
N ILE A 96 13.26 6.33 14.21
CA ILE A 96 14.55 6.41 14.92
C ILE A 96 15.75 5.98 14.05
N PHE A 97 15.51 5.22 12.98
CA PHE A 97 16.56 4.79 12.05
C PHE A 97 16.81 5.78 10.91
N GLN A 98 16.05 6.88 10.84
CA GLN A 98 16.13 7.88 9.77
C GLN A 98 17.13 8.99 10.17
N GLY A 99 17.82 9.55 9.19
CA GLY A 99 18.81 10.61 9.39
C GLY A 99 18.76 11.68 8.29
N ALA A 100 19.80 12.51 8.23
CA ALA A 100 19.83 13.70 7.37
C ALA A 100 19.67 13.37 5.87
N GLY A 101 20.26 12.26 5.40
CA GLY A 101 20.17 11.79 4.02
C GLY A 101 18.98 10.90 3.72
N THR A 102 18.10 10.60 4.70
CA THR A 102 16.92 9.77 4.43
C THR A 102 15.91 10.55 3.58
N ASN A 103 15.63 10.05 2.38
CA ASN A 103 14.74 10.70 1.44
C ASN A 103 13.31 10.87 2.02
N ARG A 104 12.83 12.13 2.05
CA ARG A 104 11.52 12.49 2.62
C ARG A 104 10.34 11.92 1.82
N ARG A 105 10.48 11.76 0.51
CA ARG A 105 9.48 11.14 -0.36
C ARG A 105 9.30 9.67 0.00
N SER A 106 10.39 8.91 0.12
CA SER A 106 10.34 7.50 0.57
C SER A 106 9.67 7.36 1.94
N VAL A 107 9.99 8.23 2.90
CA VAL A 107 9.30 8.25 4.21
C VAL A 107 7.81 8.56 4.08
N SER A 108 7.43 9.46 3.17
CA SER A 108 6.02 9.76 2.92
C SER A 108 5.28 8.58 2.28
N GLU A 109 5.93 7.85 1.36
CA GLU A 109 5.37 6.64 0.75
C GLU A 109 5.15 5.53 1.78
N ILE A 110 6.09 5.34 2.71
CA ILE A 110 5.92 4.41 3.85
C ILE A 110 4.71 4.80 4.71
N ARG A 111 4.59 6.08 5.09
CA ARG A 111 3.45 6.55 5.89
C ARG A 111 2.12 6.35 5.17
N GLU A 112 2.09 6.60 3.86
CA GLU A 112 0.91 6.39 3.05
C GLU A 112 0.56 4.90 2.92
N ALA A 113 1.55 4.02 2.76
CA ALA A 113 1.33 2.57 2.73
C ALA A 113 0.79 2.03 4.06
N ILE A 114 1.30 2.52 5.21
CA ILE A 114 0.75 2.21 6.54
C ILE A 114 -0.71 2.67 6.62
N ARG A 115 -0.99 3.93 6.24
CA ARG A 115 -2.34 4.51 6.28
C ARG A 115 -3.33 3.78 5.36
N GLN A 116 -2.85 3.26 4.24
CA GLN A 116 -3.65 2.51 3.27
C GLN A 116 -3.66 1.00 3.54
N GLU A 117 -2.93 0.55 4.56
CA GLU A 117 -2.78 -0.87 4.90
C GLU A 117 -2.34 -1.71 3.69
N LYS A 118 -1.33 -1.20 2.95
CA LYS A 118 -0.80 -1.80 1.72
C LYS A 118 0.61 -2.33 1.92
N THR A 119 0.90 -3.47 1.31
CA THR A 119 2.27 -3.98 1.13
C THR A 119 3.04 -3.03 0.20
N MET A 120 4.30 -2.77 0.52
CA MET A 120 5.18 -1.97 -0.34
C MET A 120 6.64 -2.40 -0.22
N GLN A 121 7.44 -2.04 -1.23
CA GLN A 121 8.89 -2.16 -1.22
C GLN A 121 9.52 -0.88 -1.76
N LEU A 122 10.59 -0.41 -1.12
CA LEU A 122 11.44 0.66 -1.65
C LEU A 122 12.86 0.60 -1.08
N SER A 123 13.80 1.26 -1.74
CA SER A 123 15.13 1.50 -1.19
C SER A 123 15.10 2.67 -0.21
N LEU A 124 15.63 2.48 0.99
CA LEU A 124 15.65 3.47 2.05
C LEU A 124 17.06 3.60 2.63
N LEU A 125 17.53 4.83 2.78
CA LEU A 125 18.76 5.12 3.52
C LEU A 125 18.44 5.24 5.01
N ASN A 126 18.85 4.24 5.79
CA ASN A 126 18.77 4.22 7.24
C ASN A 126 20.15 4.48 7.86
N TYR A 127 20.18 4.71 9.17
CA TYR A 127 21.39 4.96 9.94
C TYR A 127 21.50 3.96 11.07
N LYS A 128 22.67 3.33 11.19
CA LYS A 128 23.03 2.50 12.35
C LYS A 128 23.17 3.38 13.60
N LYS A 129 23.25 2.73 14.77
CA LYS A 129 23.43 3.42 16.06
C LYS A 129 24.67 4.33 16.10
N ASP A 130 25.74 3.92 15.43
CA ASP A 130 26.99 4.69 15.32
C ASP A 130 26.93 5.85 14.32
N GLY A 131 25.79 6.05 13.65
CA GLY A 131 25.61 7.07 12.62
C GLY A 131 26.05 6.63 11.22
N THR A 132 26.50 5.39 11.03
CA THR A 132 26.88 4.88 9.70
C THR A 132 25.63 4.73 8.83
N PRO A 133 25.60 5.34 7.62
CA PRO A 133 24.49 5.15 6.69
C PRO A 133 24.49 3.72 6.13
N ILE A 134 23.30 3.16 5.96
CA ILE A 134 23.06 1.84 5.37
C ILE A 134 21.86 1.90 4.43
N TRP A 135 22.09 1.54 3.17
CA TRP A 135 21.01 1.33 2.22
C TRP A 135 20.34 0.00 2.49
N VAL A 136 19.02 0.01 2.62
CA VAL A 136 18.21 -1.19 2.79
C VAL A 136 17.07 -1.22 1.77
N LEU A 137 16.81 -2.40 1.22
CA LEU A 137 15.50 -2.69 0.65
C LEU A 137 14.54 -2.88 1.81
N PHE A 138 13.65 -1.92 1.97
CA PHE A 138 12.61 -1.92 2.98
C PHE A 138 11.35 -2.57 2.40
N HIS A 139 10.91 -3.69 2.97
CA HIS A 139 9.67 -4.37 2.60
C HIS A 139 8.70 -4.34 3.79
N LEU A 140 7.63 -3.55 3.65
CA LEU A 140 6.54 -3.47 4.62
C LEU A 140 5.39 -4.36 4.19
N SER A 141 4.90 -5.20 5.10
CA SER A 141 3.75 -6.07 4.87
C SER A 141 2.77 -6.01 6.06
N PRO A 142 1.49 -5.64 5.86
CA PRO A 142 0.46 -5.75 6.88
C PRO A 142 0.12 -7.22 7.18
N VAL A 143 -0.11 -7.50 8.46
CA VAL A 143 -0.62 -8.77 8.98
C VAL A 143 -2.06 -8.54 9.40
N PHE A 144 -3.00 -9.28 8.84
CA PHE A 144 -4.42 -9.09 9.08
C PHE A 144 -4.96 -10.13 10.05
N SER A 145 -5.84 -9.71 10.94
CA SER A 145 -6.67 -10.62 11.73
C SER A 145 -7.72 -11.27 10.83
N LYS A 146 -7.86 -12.59 10.90
CA LYS A 146 -8.90 -13.33 10.15
C LYS A 146 -10.30 -13.09 10.69
N GLU A 147 -10.42 -12.68 11.95
CA GLU A 147 -11.70 -12.49 12.62
C GLU A 147 -12.42 -11.22 12.13
N ASP A 148 -11.69 -10.11 12.03
CA ASP A 148 -12.26 -8.79 11.75
C ASP A 148 -11.70 -8.12 10.47
N GLY A 149 -10.71 -8.74 9.82
CA GLY A 149 -10.06 -8.19 8.63
C GLY A 149 -9.21 -6.94 8.88
N ARG A 150 -9.04 -6.53 10.14
CA ARG A 150 -8.22 -5.37 10.52
C ARG A 150 -6.75 -5.73 10.52
N VAL A 151 -5.89 -4.72 10.34
CA VAL A 151 -4.45 -4.92 10.51
C VAL A 151 -4.17 -5.17 11.99
N SER A 152 -3.62 -6.35 12.27
CA SER A 152 -3.12 -6.74 13.58
C SER A 152 -1.73 -6.14 13.84
N HIS A 153 -0.83 -6.27 12.86
CA HIS A 153 0.56 -5.85 12.98
C HIS A 153 1.10 -5.47 11.60
N PHE A 154 2.21 -4.76 11.55
CA PHE A 154 3.01 -4.65 10.32
C PHE A 154 4.36 -5.34 10.52
N VAL A 155 4.76 -6.15 9.55
CA VAL A 155 6.10 -6.73 9.43
C VAL A 155 6.92 -5.84 8.51
N ALA A 156 8.10 -5.41 8.96
CA ALA A 156 9.03 -4.61 8.19
C ALA A 156 10.37 -5.34 8.05
N VAL A 157 10.62 -5.94 6.89
CA VAL A 157 11.89 -6.61 6.56
C VAL A 157 12.86 -5.59 5.96
N GLN A 158 14.14 -5.69 6.33
CA GLN A 158 15.20 -4.80 5.87
C GLN A 158 16.39 -5.60 5.34
N VAL A 159 16.56 -5.62 4.02
CA VAL A 159 17.69 -6.32 3.38
C VAL A 159 18.75 -5.29 3.01
N PRO A 160 19.97 -5.34 3.58
CA PRO A 160 21.06 -4.46 3.15
C PRO A 160 21.32 -4.54 1.65
N ILE A 161 21.42 -3.39 1.00
CA ILE A 161 21.79 -3.29 -0.41
C ILE A 161 23.30 -3.11 -0.47
N SER A 162 23.99 -3.97 -1.22
CA SER A 162 25.42 -3.82 -1.43
C SER A 162 25.66 -2.69 -2.42
N THR A 163 26.16 -1.55 -1.95
CA THR A 163 26.63 -0.48 -2.85
C THR A 163 27.98 -0.91 -3.44
N ASN A 164 28.02 -1.27 -4.73
CA ASN A 164 29.30 -1.42 -5.43
C ASN A 164 29.99 -0.06 -5.49
N SER A 165 31.08 0.11 -4.74
CA SER A 165 31.92 1.30 -4.80
C SER A 165 32.70 1.34 -6.12
N TRP A 166 32.08 1.86 -7.17
CA TRP A 166 32.77 2.30 -8.41
C TRP A 166 33.02 3.81 -8.43
N ALA A 167 33.15 4.41 -7.26
CA ALA A 167 33.60 5.78 -7.08
C ALA A 167 34.78 5.81 -6.10
N SER A 168 35.93 5.30 -6.54
CA SER A 168 37.24 5.66 -6.01
C SER A 168 38.26 5.47 -7.12
N GLY A 169 38.35 6.47 -7.98
CA GLY A 169 39.52 6.66 -8.81
C GLY A 169 40.72 6.91 -7.90
N SER A 170 41.48 5.86 -7.60
CA SER A 170 42.88 5.99 -7.22
C SER A 170 43.69 5.16 -8.22
N GLY A 171 44.37 5.86 -9.12
CA GLY A 171 45.33 5.24 -10.01
C GLY A 171 46.39 4.51 -9.19
N SER A 172 46.37 3.18 -9.25
CA SER A 172 47.53 2.39 -8.88
C SER A 172 48.14 1.86 -10.18
N ARG A 173 49.02 2.69 -10.76
CA ARG A 173 50.10 2.24 -11.63
C ARG A 173 50.77 1.05 -10.94
N ARG A 174 50.64 -0.16 -11.48
CA ARG A 174 51.55 -1.26 -11.15
C ARG A 174 52.09 -1.85 -12.43
N ASN A 175 53.42 -1.86 -12.44
CA ASN A 175 54.31 -2.20 -13.53
C ASN A 175 53.99 -3.56 -14.15
N TRP A 176 54.11 -3.55 -15.47
CA TRP A 176 54.41 -4.71 -16.30
C TRP A 176 55.76 -5.31 -15.89
N SER A 177 55.76 -6.56 -15.43
CA SER A 177 56.94 -7.41 -15.42
C SER A 177 56.59 -8.75 -16.04
N ASN A 178 57.16 -8.99 -17.22
CA ASN A 178 57.13 -10.25 -17.96
C ASN A 178 57.62 -11.43 -17.10
N THR A 179 56.92 -12.55 -17.12
CA THR A 179 57.56 -13.87 -17.14
C THR A 179 56.68 -14.84 -17.96
N VAL A 180 57.36 -15.62 -18.79
CA VAL A 180 56.90 -16.43 -19.92
C VAL A 180 56.44 -17.83 -19.48
N GLY A 181 55.51 -18.43 -20.24
CA GLY A 181 55.25 -19.88 -20.32
C GLY A 181 53.76 -20.22 -20.40
N ASP A 182 53.13 -20.24 -21.59
CA ASP A 182 52.86 -21.43 -22.44
C ASP A 182 51.71 -22.29 -21.85
N SER A 183 50.62 -22.72 -22.50
CA SER A 183 50.20 -22.91 -23.89
C SER A 183 48.65 -23.15 -23.93
N SER A 184 48.07 -23.28 -25.14
CA SER A 184 46.75 -23.89 -25.47
C SER A 184 45.51 -22.99 -25.69
N SER A 185 45.45 -22.39 -26.89
CA SER A 185 44.42 -22.54 -27.94
C SER A 185 42.91 -22.47 -27.59
N MET A 186 42.37 -21.25 -27.71
CA MET A 186 41.20 -20.82 -28.50
C MET A 186 40.27 -21.89 -29.14
N ARG A 187 38.95 -21.72 -28.92
CA ARG A 187 37.91 -21.80 -29.97
C ARG A 187 36.77 -20.83 -29.68
N GLU A 188 36.68 -19.81 -30.51
CA GLU A 188 35.50 -18.97 -30.74
C GLU A 188 34.45 -19.74 -31.55
N ILE A 189 33.17 -19.43 -31.33
CA ILE A 189 32.14 -19.53 -32.36
C ILE A 189 31.42 -18.18 -32.40
N PHE A 190 31.53 -17.51 -33.54
CA PHE A 190 30.89 -16.26 -33.91
C PHE A 190 29.77 -16.54 -34.92
N VAL A 191 28.60 -15.94 -34.71
CA VAL A 191 27.62 -15.56 -35.75
C VAL A 191 26.85 -14.37 -35.16
N GLY A 192 26.76 -13.17 -35.72
CA GLY A 192 26.96 -12.70 -37.08
C GLY A 192 25.67 -12.02 -37.55
N SER A 193 25.69 -10.68 -37.72
CA SER A 193 24.91 -9.99 -38.76
C SER A 193 25.40 -8.55 -38.92
N CYS A 194 25.96 -8.30 -40.10
CA CYS A 194 26.46 -7.02 -40.58
C CYS A 194 25.31 -6.21 -41.21
N ARG A 195 25.39 -4.87 -41.10
CA ARG A 195 25.17 -3.96 -42.23
C ARG A 195 26.02 -2.70 -42.02
N ARG A 196 26.74 -2.32 -43.07
CA ARG A 196 27.84 -1.36 -43.11
C ARG A 196 27.65 -0.54 -44.38
N GLU A 197 27.55 0.78 -44.29
CA GLU A 197 27.73 1.79 -45.36
C GLU A 197 27.94 3.15 -44.65
N VAL A 198 28.80 4.11 -44.99
CA VAL A 198 29.86 4.34 -46.00
C VAL A 198 30.71 5.49 -45.42
N CYS A 199 32.04 5.46 -45.57
CA CYS A 199 32.93 6.59 -45.27
C CYS A 199 32.90 7.63 -46.41
N LEU A 200 33.11 8.90 -46.09
CA LEU A 200 33.92 9.79 -46.94
C LEU A 200 34.51 10.95 -46.12
N ASP A 201 35.77 11.23 -46.45
CA ASP A 201 36.75 12.06 -45.77
C ASP A 201 36.67 13.57 -46.07
N SER A 202 37.27 14.32 -45.15
CA SER A 202 38.21 15.45 -45.34
C SER A 202 37.78 16.88 -45.71
N VAL A 203 38.08 17.78 -44.74
CA VAL A 203 38.99 18.96 -44.78
C VAL A 203 38.64 20.23 -45.58
N ALA A 204 38.91 21.36 -44.90
CA ALA A 204 39.07 22.78 -45.33
C ALA A 204 37.78 23.62 -45.40
N GLU A 205 37.52 24.47 -44.39
CA GLU A 205 37.94 25.88 -44.27
C GLU A 205 37.28 26.83 -45.28
N LEU A 206 36.40 27.72 -44.79
CA LEU A 206 36.38 29.16 -45.15
C LEU A 206 35.38 29.93 -44.27
N SER A 207 35.95 30.66 -43.30
CA SER A 207 35.69 32.04 -42.87
C SER A 207 34.28 32.69 -42.83
N ARG A 208 34.12 33.41 -41.69
CA ARG A 208 33.45 34.71 -41.48
C ARG A 208 31.93 34.71 -41.30
N SER A 209 31.49 34.83 -40.04
CA SER A 209 31.02 36.12 -39.48
C SER A 209 30.47 35.96 -38.05
N ARG A 210 31.04 36.72 -37.10
CA ARG A 210 30.39 37.21 -35.85
C ARG A 210 30.03 38.68 -36.12
N PRO A 211 29.09 39.36 -35.42
CA PRO A 211 28.74 39.26 -33.98
C PRO A 211 27.19 39.22 -33.76
N TYR A 212 26.56 39.19 -32.58
CA TYR A 212 26.66 39.96 -31.34
C TYR A 212 25.65 39.30 -30.37
N ASP A 213 26.12 38.62 -29.33
CA ASP A 213 25.98 39.01 -27.91
C ASP A 213 24.56 38.89 -27.30
N SER A 214 24.34 37.87 -26.49
CA SER A 214 23.59 38.02 -25.23
C SER A 214 23.97 36.91 -24.25
N TYR A 215 24.49 37.38 -23.11
CA TYR A 215 24.78 36.67 -21.88
C TYR A 215 23.75 35.60 -21.54
N VAL A 216 24.21 34.35 -21.36
CA VAL A 216 23.48 33.39 -20.53
C VAL A 216 24.29 33.19 -19.25
N ASP A 217 23.65 33.67 -18.21
CA ASP A 217 24.00 33.63 -16.81
C ASP A 217 24.40 32.21 -16.37
N SER A 218 25.61 32.13 -15.83
CA SER A 218 26.14 30.98 -15.14
C SER A 218 25.73 31.11 -13.68
N ASP A 219 24.65 30.44 -13.27
CA ASP A 219 24.48 30.00 -11.87
C ASP A 219 23.32 29.01 -11.72
N TYR A 220 23.56 27.74 -12.02
CA TYR A 220 22.87 26.61 -11.41
C TYR A 220 23.84 25.44 -11.26
N ARG A 221 24.84 25.60 -10.37
CA ARG A 221 25.51 24.45 -9.76
C ARG A 221 24.84 24.14 -8.43
N GLY A 222 24.20 22.97 -8.36
CA GLY A 222 23.66 22.44 -7.11
C GLY A 222 22.46 21.51 -7.25
N LEU A 223 22.22 20.87 -8.39
CA LEU A 223 21.47 19.62 -8.38
C LEU A 223 22.45 18.56 -7.89
N GLU A 224 22.52 18.37 -6.57
CA GLU A 224 23.04 17.13 -6.02
C GLU A 224 22.25 16.02 -6.69
N ALA A 225 22.91 15.23 -7.53
CA ALA A 225 22.33 14.04 -8.09
C ALA A 225 21.91 13.18 -6.90
N GLU A 226 20.61 13.10 -6.61
CA GLU A 226 20.07 12.19 -5.61
C GLU A 226 20.59 10.80 -5.95
N GLU A 227 21.54 10.27 -5.17
CA GLU A 227 21.98 8.89 -5.30
C GLU A 227 20.81 7.98 -4.90
N SER A 228 19.95 7.67 -5.87
CA SER A 228 18.94 6.64 -5.73
C SER A 228 19.63 5.29 -5.83
N CYS A 229 19.96 4.68 -4.69
CA CYS A 229 20.42 3.30 -4.64
C CYS A 229 19.22 2.37 -4.90
N GLU A 230 19.25 1.58 -5.98
CA GLU A 230 18.18 0.62 -6.27
C GLU A 230 18.58 -0.81 -5.83
N ALA A 231 17.62 -1.53 -5.27
CA ALA A 231 17.81 -2.92 -4.89
C ALA A 231 17.72 -3.86 -6.10
N GLY A 232 18.64 -4.83 -6.18
CA GLY A 232 18.63 -5.88 -7.19
C GLY A 232 17.58 -6.96 -6.92
N ASP A 233 17.44 -7.89 -7.87
CA ASP A 233 16.47 -8.98 -7.78
C ASP A 233 16.79 -9.96 -6.64
N LEU A 234 18.06 -10.10 -6.28
CA LEU A 234 18.49 -10.94 -5.17
C LEU A 234 17.99 -10.37 -3.83
N GLU A 235 18.15 -9.07 -3.60
CA GLU A 235 17.63 -8.41 -2.40
C GLU A 235 16.11 -8.51 -2.32
N LYS A 236 15.42 -8.28 -3.44
CA LYS A 236 13.95 -8.42 -3.55
C LYS A 236 13.47 -9.83 -3.23
N GLN A 237 14.15 -10.84 -3.77
CA GLN A 237 13.84 -12.24 -3.51
C GLN A 237 14.06 -12.59 -2.03
N LYS A 238 15.19 -12.15 -1.43
CA LYS A 238 15.45 -12.33 0.01
C LYS A 238 14.35 -11.70 0.86
N ALA A 239 13.95 -10.47 0.54
CA ALA A 239 12.90 -9.77 1.27
C ALA A 239 11.55 -10.49 1.15
N ALA A 240 11.19 -11.00 -0.03
CA ALA A 240 9.95 -11.75 -0.24
C ALA A 240 9.94 -13.08 0.52
N THR A 241 11.04 -13.84 0.48
CA THR A 241 11.20 -15.09 1.23
C THR A 241 11.11 -14.85 2.74
N ALA A 242 11.80 -13.83 3.25
CA ALA A 242 11.74 -13.44 4.67
C ALA A 242 10.30 -13.13 5.13
N VAL A 243 9.57 -12.30 4.37
CA VAL A 243 8.16 -12.00 4.66
C VAL A 243 7.31 -13.27 4.69
N GLY A 244 7.50 -14.18 3.73
CA GLY A 244 6.79 -15.47 3.70
C GLY A 244 7.04 -16.31 4.96
N ASN A 245 8.29 -16.44 5.39
CA ASN A 245 8.67 -17.21 6.58
C ASN A 245 8.10 -16.60 7.87
N ILE A 246 8.18 -15.27 8.01
CA ILE A 246 7.64 -14.55 9.17
C ILE A 246 6.12 -14.72 9.23
N LEU A 247 5.42 -14.52 8.11
CA LEU A 247 3.97 -14.68 8.04
C LEU A 247 3.52 -16.12 8.34
N SER A 248 4.27 -17.12 7.86
CA SER A 248 4.02 -18.53 8.17
C SER A 248 4.11 -18.78 9.67
N THR A 249 5.18 -18.28 10.30
CA THR A 249 5.41 -18.39 11.75
C THR A 249 4.28 -17.72 12.54
N LEU A 250 3.96 -16.46 12.24
CA LEU A 250 2.87 -15.74 12.90
C LEU A 250 1.52 -16.47 12.72
N THR A 251 1.25 -16.99 11.53
CA THR A 251 0.02 -17.74 11.25
C THR A 251 -0.06 -19.00 12.11
N GLN A 252 0.99 -19.81 12.14
CA GLN A 252 1.05 -21.03 12.96
C GLN A 252 0.79 -20.73 14.44
N TYR A 253 1.48 -19.74 15.01
CA TYR A 253 1.35 -19.41 16.44
C TYR A 253 0.06 -18.67 16.80
N SER A 254 -0.61 -18.05 15.83
CA SER A 254 -1.95 -17.49 16.01
C SER A 254 -3.07 -18.54 16.01
N GLN A 255 -2.85 -19.71 15.42
CA GLN A 255 -3.83 -20.80 15.44
C GLN A 255 -3.96 -21.40 16.83
N LEU A 256 -2.87 -21.44 17.60
CA LEU A 256 -2.83 -22.00 18.96
C LEU A 256 -3.66 -21.19 19.97
N THR A 257 -3.93 -19.91 19.69
CA THR A 257 -4.72 -19.01 20.54
C THR A 257 -6.14 -18.78 20.00
N GLY A 258 -6.46 -19.31 18.82
CA GLY A 258 -7.71 -19.08 18.10
C GLY A 258 -7.83 -17.72 17.42
N LYS A 259 -6.88 -16.78 17.61
CA LYS A 259 -6.90 -15.43 17.04
C LYS A 259 -6.12 -15.36 15.72
N VAL A 260 -6.56 -16.16 14.75
CA VAL A 260 -5.80 -16.47 13.53
C VAL A 260 -5.48 -15.22 12.70
N VAL A 261 -4.26 -15.14 12.16
CA VAL A 261 -3.84 -14.08 11.23
C VAL A 261 -3.57 -14.58 9.81
N CYS A 262 -3.44 -13.65 8.86
CA CYS A 262 -3.08 -13.91 7.46
C CYS A 262 -2.29 -12.73 6.84
N GLY A 263 -1.46 -13.01 5.84
CA GLY A 263 -0.65 -11.99 5.15
C GLY A 263 -1.36 -11.21 4.05
N ASN A 264 -2.49 -11.72 3.57
CA ASN A 264 -3.39 -10.97 2.70
C ASN A 264 -4.54 -10.47 3.55
N ARG A 265 -5.11 -9.31 3.21
CA ARG A 265 -6.38 -8.92 3.83
C ARG A 265 -7.35 -10.03 3.55
N CYS A 266 -7.67 -10.78 4.59
CA CYS A 266 -8.70 -11.77 4.51
C CYS A 266 -9.98 -10.98 4.23
N SER A 267 -10.43 -10.99 2.98
CA SER A 267 -11.83 -10.74 2.61
C SER A 267 -12.75 -11.82 3.20
N SER A 268 -12.20 -12.74 3.99
CA SER A 268 -12.82 -13.80 4.77
C SER A 268 -13.65 -13.29 5.96
N PHE A 269 -14.44 -12.24 5.76
CA PHE A 269 -15.83 -12.30 6.22
C PHE A 269 -16.65 -12.84 5.07
N GLY A 270 -16.82 -14.16 4.97
CA GLY A 270 -17.97 -14.78 4.29
C GLY A 270 -18.33 -14.36 2.84
N ILE A 271 -17.55 -13.54 2.13
CA ILE A 271 -17.80 -13.23 0.72
C ILE A 271 -17.22 -14.39 -0.06
N LEU A 272 -18.02 -15.45 -0.21
CA LEU A 272 -17.81 -16.42 -1.27
C LEU A 272 -17.66 -15.63 -2.56
N PRO A 273 -16.52 -15.75 -3.29
CA PRO A 273 -16.40 -15.11 -4.58
C PRO A 273 -17.60 -15.57 -5.42
N ILE A 274 -18.32 -14.59 -5.97
CA ILE A 274 -19.44 -14.87 -6.86
C ILE A 274 -18.94 -15.85 -7.92
N SER A 275 -19.73 -16.89 -8.19
CA SER A 275 -19.37 -17.93 -9.14
C SER A 275 -18.89 -17.34 -10.47
N SER A 276 -17.96 -18.01 -11.13
CA SER A 276 -17.41 -17.56 -12.41
C SER A 276 -18.52 -17.29 -13.45
N SER A 277 -19.56 -18.13 -13.49
CA SER A 277 -20.71 -17.98 -14.38
C SER A 277 -21.53 -16.71 -14.09
N LEU A 278 -21.80 -16.41 -12.82
CA LEU A 278 -22.51 -15.19 -12.43
C LEU A 278 -21.63 -13.96 -12.67
N ASN A 279 -20.33 -14.03 -12.39
CA ASN A 279 -19.39 -12.94 -12.66
C ASN A 279 -19.33 -12.59 -14.16
N ILE A 280 -19.21 -13.60 -15.04
CA ILE A 280 -19.24 -13.42 -16.50
C ILE A 280 -20.56 -12.76 -16.95
N SER A 281 -21.70 -13.17 -16.38
CA SER A 281 -23.00 -12.62 -16.72
C SER A 281 -23.14 -11.15 -16.30
N LEU A 282 -22.72 -10.83 -15.08
CA LEU A 282 -22.71 -9.46 -14.56
C LEU A 282 -21.75 -8.55 -15.35
N GLY A 283 -20.60 -9.07 -15.80
CA GLY A 283 -19.61 -8.32 -16.58
C GLY A 283 -20.09 -7.84 -17.96
N ARG A 284 -21.21 -8.39 -18.46
CA ARG A 284 -21.83 -7.92 -19.72
C ARG A 284 -22.61 -6.61 -19.56
N ILE A 285 -23.04 -6.30 -18.34
CA ILE A 285 -23.84 -5.11 -18.01
C ILE A 285 -22.92 -3.89 -18.02
N LYS A 286 -23.26 -2.88 -18.83
CA LYS A 286 -22.39 -1.70 -19.07
C LYS A 286 -22.65 -0.53 -18.11
N GLN A 287 -23.72 -0.60 -17.32
CA GLN A 287 -24.08 0.43 -16.36
C GLN A 287 -23.21 0.34 -15.08
N SER A 288 -23.10 1.46 -14.35
CA SER A 288 -22.47 1.47 -13.03
C SER A 288 -23.39 0.81 -12.02
N PHE A 289 -22.96 -0.30 -11.44
CA PHE A 289 -23.69 -0.94 -10.36
C PHE A 289 -22.75 -1.73 -9.44
N VAL A 290 -23.26 -2.00 -8.25
CA VAL A 290 -22.66 -2.90 -7.26
C VAL A 290 -23.70 -3.89 -6.75
N LEU A 291 -23.24 -5.07 -6.33
CA LEU A 291 -24.02 -5.99 -5.52
C LEU A 291 -23.50 -5.97 -4.10
N THR A 292 -24.42 -5.92 -3.14
CA THR A 292 -24.14 -6.00 -1.71
C THR A 292 -24.85 -7.20 -1.11
N ASP A 293 -24.21 -7.88 -0.17
CA ASP A 293 -24.77 -9.08 0.47
C ASP A 293 -25.41 -8.71 1.82
N PRO A 294 -26.75 -8.75 1.94
CA PRO A 294 -27.44 -8.40 3.18
C PRO A 294 -27.25 -9.41 4.32
N HIS A 295 -26.73 -10.61 4.03
CA HIS A 295 -26.52 -11.67 5.03
C HIS A 295 -25.16 -11.57 5.71
N LEU A 296 -24.27 -10.71 5.20
CA LEU A 296 -22.97 -10.44 5.79
C LEU A 296 -23.02 -9.18 6.65
N LEU A 297 -22.19 -9.16 7.70
CA LEU A 297 -22.07 -8.02 8.59
C LEU A 297 -21.74 -6.77 7.77
N ASP A 298 -22.48 -5.68 8.03
CA ASP A 298 -22.30 -4.38 7.40
C ASP A 298 -22.69 -4.28 5.90
N MET A 299 -23.32 -5.31 5.33
CA MET A 299 -23.77 -5.35 3.92
C MET A 299 -22.68 -4.95 2.92
N PRO A 300 -21.56 -5.67 2.88
CA PRO A 300 -20.40 -5.32 2.08
C PRO A 300 -20.68 -5.52 0.58
N ILE A 301 -19.95 -4.78 -0.25
CA ILE A 301 -19.93 -4.98 -1.69
C ILE A 301 -19.26 -6.31 -2.02
N VAL A 302 -20.00 -7.18 -2.70
CA VAL A 302 -19.53 -8.48 -3.21
C VAL A 302 -19.24 -8.47 -4.72
N TYR A 303 -19.74 -7.46 -5.43
CA TYR A 303 -19.45 -7.22 -6.84
C TYR A 303 -19.46 -5.74 -7.17
N ALA A 304 -18.52 -5.30 -8.02
CA ALA A 304 -18.48 -3.95 -8.56
C ALA A 304 -18.20 -3.98 -10.07
N SER A 305 -19.11 -3.36 -10.84
CA SER A 305 -18.98 -3.27 -12.30
C SER A 305 -17.82 -2.38 -12.71
N ASP A 306 -17.26 -2.59 -13.91
CA ASP A 306 -16.18 -1.73 -14.43
C ASP A 306 -16.62 -0.26 -14.56
N ALA A 307 -17.89 -0.01 -14.84
CA ALA A 307 -18.43 1.33 -14.90
C ALA A 307 -18.48 2.00 -13.52
N PHE A 308 -18.72 1.24 -12.44
CA PHE A 308 -18.63 1.76 -11.07
C PHE A 308 -17.20 2.14 -10.67
N ILE A 309 -16.23 1.29 -11.02
CA ILE A 309 -14.80 1.55 -10.81
C ILE A 309 -14.39 2.84 -11.55
N LYS A 310 -14.79 2.99 -12.82
CA LYS A 310 -14.52 4.20 -13.62
C LYS A 310 -15.21 5.44 -13.05
N LEU A 311 -16.46 5.32 -12.62
CA LEU A 311 -17.24 6.43 -12.08
C LEU A 311 -16.63 6.99 -10.79
N THR A 312 -16.17 6.11 -9.90
CA THR A 312 -15.75 6.49 -8.53
C THR A 312 -14.24 6.67 -8.39
N GLY A 313 -13.44 6.13 -9.31
CA GLY A 313 -11.98 6.17 -9.27
C GLY A 313 -11.34 5.20 -8.26
N TYR A 314 -12.13 4.41 -7.52
CA TYR A 314 -11.61 3.37 -6.63
C TYR A 314 -11.31 2.10 -7.42
N SER A 315 -10.25 1.38 -7.02
CA SER A 315 -9.94 0.08 -7.60
C SER A 315 -10.92 -0.99 -7.08
N ARG A 316 -11.04 -2.10 -7.82
CA ARG A 316 -11.90 -3.23 -7.40
C ARG A 316 -11.51 -3.80 -6.02
N HIS A 317 -10.21 -3.91 -5.74
CA HIS A 317 -9.74 -4.40 -4.44
C HIS A 317 -9.97 -3.40 -3.29
N GLU A 318 -10.13 -2.10 -3.59
CA GLU A 318 -10.42 -1.07 -2.59
C GLU A 318 -11.90 -0.98 -2.22
N VAL A 319 -12.80 -1.58 -3.02
CA VAL A 319 -14.27 -1.49 -2.83
C VAL A 319 -14.89 -2.81 -2.37
N LEU A 320 -14.38 -3.96 -2.85
CA LEU A 320 -14.88 -5.26 -2.43
C LEU A 320 -14.67 -5.46 -0.92
N GLY A 321 -15.68 -5.98 -0.24
CA GLY A 321 -15.66 -6.17 1.21
C GLY A 321 -16.02 -4.94 2.05
N ARG A 322 -16.31 -3.79 1.41
CA ARG A 322 -16.70 -2.56 2.11
C ARG A 322 -18.15 -2.23 1.86
N ASN A 323 -18.80 -1.61 2.84
CA ASN A 323 -20.08 -0.96 2.60
C ASN A 323 -19.91 0.29 1.71
N CYS A 324 -20.87 0.54 0.82
CA CYS A 324 -20.86 1.69 -0.11
C CYS A 324 -20.75 3.07 0.55
N ARG A 325 -20.93 3.18 1.88
CA ARG A 325 -20.86 4.46 2.61
C ARG A 325 -19.52 5.18 2.51
N PHE A 326 -18.45 4.52 2.04
CA PHE A 326 -17.18 5.21 1.79
C PHE A 326 -17.27 6.30 0.72
N LEU A 327 -18.34 6.31 -0.09
CA LEU A 327 -18.63 7.38 -1.06
C LEU A 327 -19.30 8.60 -0.42
N GLN A 328 -19.67 8.55 0.86
CA GLN A 328 -20.32 9.65 1.56
C GLN A 328 -19.27 10.64 2.09
N GLY A 329 -19.67 11.90 2.25
CA GLY A 329 -18.80 12.95 2.78
C GLY A 329 -19.59 14.04 3.51
N PRO A 330 -18.96 15.18 3.81
CA PRO A 330 -19.51 16.20 4.71
C PRO A 330 -20.89 16.72 4.32
N ASP A 331 -21.15 16.88 3.03
CA ASP A 331 -22.40 17.46 2.51
C ASP A 331 -23.40 16.39 2.02
N THR A 332 -23.14 15.12 2.33
CA THR A 332 -24.09 14.05 2.03
C THR A 332 -25.35 14.20 2.87
N ASN A 333 -26.50 14.42 2.22
CA ASN A 333 -27.78 14.61 2.91
C ASN A 333 -28.19 13.39 3.76
N PHE A 334 -28.42 13.62 5.04
CA PHE A 334 -28.87 12.62 6.01
C PHE A 334 -30.27 12.05 5.69
N GLU A 335 -31.18 12.85 5.15
CA GLU A 335 -32.54 12.40 4.81
C GLU A 335 -32.51 11.30 3.74
N ALA A 336 -31.68 11.46 2.71
CA ALA A 336 -31.45 10.43 1.69
C ALA A 336 -30.88 9.14 2.29
N LEU A 337 -30.02 9.23 3.32
CA LEU A 337 -29.50 8.07 4.04
C LEU A 337 -30.59 7.36 4.85
N CYS A 338 -31.49 8.10 5.48
CA CYS A 338 -32.64 7.52 6.18
C CYS A 338 -33.57 6.78 5.22
N GLN A 339 -33.90 7.37 4.07
CA GLN A 339 -34.72 6.72 3.03
C GLN A 339 -34.09 5.41 2.54
N ILE A 340 -32.77 5.38 2.33
CA ILE A 340 -32.04 4.15 1.97
C ILE A 340 -32.16 3.10 3.08
N ARG A 341 -31.95 3.48 4.35
CA ARG A 341 -32.03 2.53 5.48
C ARG A 341 -33.43 1.95 5.62
N GLU A 342 -34.46 2.79 5.51
CA GLU A 342 -35.86 2.39 5.59
C GLU A 342 -36.23 1.44 4.44
N SER A 343 -35.78 1.71 3.21
CA SER A 343 -36.07 0.82 2.07
C SER A 343 -35.42 -0.56 2.23
N ILE A 344 -34.19 -0.60 2.75
CA ILE A 344 -33.50 -1.87 3.04
C ILE A 344 -34.20 -2.64 4.16
N GLN A 345 -34.62 -1.96 5.24
CA GLN A 345 -35.36 -2.57 6.35
C GLN A 345 -36.72 -3.13 5.91
N THR A 346 -37.43 -2.39 5.05
CA THR A 346 -38.73 -2.79 4.51
C THR A 346 -38.64 -3.70 3.28
N SER A 347 -37.43 -4.03 2.83
CA SER A 347 -37.18 -4.85 1.64
C SER A 347 -37.81 -4.30 0.36
N GLN A 348 -37.84 -2.97 0.23
CA GLN A 348 -38.38 -2.24 -0.91
C GLN A 348 -37.26 -1.62 -1.76
N SER A 349 -37.59 -1.26 -3.01
CA SER A 349 -36.69 -0.45 -3.83
C SER A 349 -36.86 1.03 -3.55
N CYS A 350 -35.79 1.80 -3.65
CA CYS A 350 -35.85 3.26 -3.59
C CYS A 350 -34.92 3.88 -4.64
N THR A 351 -35.29 5.07 -5.12
CA THR A 351 -34.40 5.94 -5.89
C THR A 351 -34.18 7.20 -5.10
N VAL A 352 -32.92 7.53 -4.82
CA VAL A 352 -32.58 8.76 -4.09
C VAL A 352 -31.49 9.52 -4.83
N ARG A 353 -31.55 10.84 -4.73
CA ARG A 353 -30.49 11.73 -5.20
C ARG A 353 -29.57 12.04 -4.03
N ILE A 354 -28.32 11.59 -4.09
CA ILE A 354 -27.37 11.70 -2.99
C ILE A 354 -26.04 12.27 -3.47
N LEU A 355 -25.44 13.20 -2.70
CA LEU A 355 -24.11 13.70 -3.00
C LEU A 355 -23.06 12.68 -2.56
N ASN A 356 -22.21 12.27 -3.49
CA ASN A 356 -21.11 11.33 -3.25
C ASN A 356 -19.77 11.92 -3.65
N TYR A 357 -18.68 11.33 -3.15
CA TYR A 357 -17.31 11.78 -3.36
C TYR A 357 -16.49 10.65 -3.99
N ARG A 358 -15.72 10.98 -5.02
CA ARG A 358 -14.80 10.07 -5.69
C ARG A 358 -13.50 9.95 -4.90
N LYS A 359 -12.64 9.02 -5.30
CA LYS A 359 -11.32 8.81 -4.68
C LYS A 359 -10.44 10.07 -4.68
N ASP A 360 -10.52 10.87 -5.73
CA ASP A 360 -9.81 12.15 -5.88
C ASP A 360 -10.43 13.30 -5.05
N ARG A 361 -11.45 13.00 -4.24
CA ARG A 361 -12.24 13.93 -3.42
C ARG A 361 -13.17 14.85 -4.21
N SER A 362 -13.28 14.71 -5.53
CA SER A 362 -14.31 15.41 -6.31
C SER A 362 -15.70 14.91 -5.94
N SER A 363 -16.67 15.82 -5.81
CA SER A 363 -18.06 15.46 -5.54
C SER A 363 -18.83 15.20 -6.83
N PHE A 364 -19.90 14.42 -6.75
CA PHE A 364 -20.88 14.24 -7.81
C PHE A 364 -22.27 13.93 -7.28
N TRP A 365 -23.29 14.35 -8.04
CA TRP A 365 -24.67 14.00 -7.76
C TRP A 365 -24.97 12.60 -8.28
N ASN A 366 -25.11 11.66 -7.36
CA ASN A 366 -25.42 10.28 -7.65
C ASN A 366 -26.95 10.09 -7.57
N LEU A 367 -27.59 9.90 -8.72
CA LEU A 367 -28.92 9.33 -8.76
C LEU A 367 -28.79 7.82 -8.52
N LEU A 368 -29.02 7.41 -7.27
CA LEU A 368 -28.82 6.07 -6.77
C LEU A 368 -30.15 5.31 -6.71
N HIS A 369 -30.25 4.21 -7.44
CA HIS A 369 -31.37 3.28 -7.33
C HIS A 369 -30.92 2.01 -6.60
N ILE A 370 -31.62 1.64 -5.52
CA ILE A 370 -31.38 0.43 -4.75
C ILE A 370 -32.57 -0.50 -4.91
N SER A 371 -32.34 -1.78 -5.20
CA SER A 371 -33.40 -2.78 -5.34
C SER A 371 -32.97 -4.13 -4.76
N PRO A 372 -33.86 -4.85 -4.04
CA PRO A 372 -33.58 -6.21 -3.63
C PRO A 372 -33.57 -7.16 -4.84
N VAL A 373 -32.58 -8.06 -4.87
CA VAL A 373 -32.41 -9.10 -5.87
C VAL A 373 -32.65 -10.45 -5.21
N ARG A 374 -33.70 -11.15 -5.65
CA ARG A 374 -34.13 -12.42 -5.06
C ARG A 374 -33.57 -13.60 -5.85
N ASN A 375 -33.17 -14.66 -5.14
CA ASN A 375 -32.80 -15.94 -5.75
C ASN A 375 -34.04 -16.70 -6.27
N ALA A 376 -33.83 -17.92 -6.77
CA ALA A 376 -34.90 -18.79 -7.25
C ALA A 376 -35.91 -19.20 -6.15
N SER A 377 -35.51 -19.23 -4.88
CA SER A 377 -36.41 -19.52 -3.75
C SER A 377 -37.21 -18.29 -3.27
N GLY A 378 -37.04 -17.13 -3.92
CA GLY A 378 -37.74 -15.90 -3.56
C GLY A 378 -37.14 -15.15 -2.36
N LYS A 379 -36.08 -15.68 -1.74
CA LYS A 379 -35.33 -14.97 -0.69
C LYS A 379 -34.42 -13.92 -1.30
N ILE A 380 -34.21 -12.80 -0.59
CA ILE A 380 -33.26 -11.77 -1.03
C ILE A 380 -31.87 -12.37 -0.96
N ALA A 381 -31.19 -12.44 -2.10
CA ALA A 381 -29.81 -12.88 -2.20
C ALA A 381 -28.86 -11.69 -2.10
N PHE A 382 -29.18 -10.59 -2.76
CA PHE A 382 -28.36 -9.38 -2.80
C PHE A 382 -29.23 -8.13 -2.82
N TYR A 383 -28.62 -6.98 -2.53
CA TYR A 383 -29.12 -5.68 -2.98
C TYR A 383 -28.27 -5.19 -4.14
N VAL A 384 -28.92 -4.73 -5.21
CA VAL A 384 -28.25 -4.03 -6.30
C VAL A 384 -28.37 -2.53 -6.08
N GLY A 385 -27.25 -1.82 -6.18
CA GLY A 385 -27.19 -0.36 -6.21
C GLY A 385 -26.69 0.11 -7.57
N VAL A 386 -27.51 0.85 -8.32
CA VAL A 386 -27.18 1.40 -9.65
C VAL A 386 -26.95 2.90 -9.53
N GLN A 387 -25.77 3.37 -9.95
CA GLN A 387 -25.34 4.76 -9.83
C GLN A 387 -25.38 5.47 -11.19
N ILE A 388 -25.89 6.69 -11.22
CA ILE A 388 -25.80 7.58 -12.38
C ILE A 388 -25.30 8.94 -11.89
N ASP A 389 -24.22 9.43 -12.53
CA ASP A 389 -23.74 10.79 -12.32
C ASP A 389 -24.54 11.78 -13.16
N GLU A 390 -25.38 12.58 -12.50
CA GLU A 390 -26.22 13.59 -13.16
C GLU A 390 -25.39 14.75 -13.75
N GLY A 391 -24.16 14.97 -13.27
CA GLY A 391 -23.26 15.99 -13.80
C GLY A 391 -22.54 15.58 -15.08
N SER A 392 -22.58 14.30 -15.44
CA SER A 392 -21.91 13.79 -16.64
C SER A 392 -22.72 14.09 -17.90
N LYS A 393 -22.11 14.79 -18.88
CA LYS A 393 -22.74 15.02 -20.18
C LYS A 393 -22.93 13.69 -20.90
N SER A 394 -24.16 13.16 -20.91
CA SER A 394 -24.48 12.00 -21.75
C SER A 394 -24.62 12.47 -23.20
N ASN A 395 -23.51 12.50 -23.95
CA ASN A 395 -23.56 12.68 -25.40
C ASN A 395 -24.39 11.53 -26.00
N GLY A 396 -25.64 11.82 -26.42
CA GLY A 396 -26.43 10.97 -27.31
C GLY A 396 -27.17 9.77 -26.72
N GLN A 397 -27.66 9.81 -25.47
CA GLN A 397 -28.41 8.68 -24.89
C GLN A 397 -29.92 8.92 -24.86
N TRP A 398 -30.66 8.14 -25.65
CA TRP A 398 -32.11 8.21 -25.87
C TRP A 398 -32.98 7.65 -24.72
N LEU A 399 -32.38 7.22 -23.62
CA LEU A 399 -33.08 6.55 -22.50
C LEU A 399 -33.04 7.42 -21.25
N SER A 400 -34.18 7.56 -20.56
CA SER A 400 -34.24 8.27 -19.29
C SER A 400 -33.32 7.59 -18.24
N PRO A 401 -32.79 8.35 -17.25
CA PRO A 401 -31.99 7.78 -16.17
C PRO A 401 -32.68 6.61 -15.47
N GLU A 402 -33.99 6.71 -15.27
CA GLU A 402 -34.83 5.65 -14.70
C GLU A 402 -34.82 4.39 -15.56
N MET A 403 -35.04 4.50 -16.88
CA MET A 403 -34.99 3.33 -17.78
C MET A 403 -33.62 2.65 -17.75
N ARG A 404 -32.54 3.43 -17.64
CA ARG A 404 -31.17 2.88 -17.53
C ARG A 404 -30.96 2.13 -16.23
N GLN A 405 -31.47 2.67 -15.12
CA GLN A 405 -31.41 2.01 -13.81
C GLN A 405 -32.22 0.72 -13.79
N LEU A 406 -33.48 0.77 -14.21
CA LEU A 406 -34.37 -0.38 -14.23
C LEU A 406 -33.90 -1.47 -15.20
N GLY A 407 -33.32 -1.08 -16.35
CA GLY A 407 -32.70 -2.02 -17.28
C GLY A 407 -31.52 -2.77 -16.66
N ALA A 408 -30.64 -2.07 -15.94
CA ALA A 408 -29.53 -2.69 -15.22
C ALA A 408 -30.04 -3.62 -14.09
N VAL A 409 -31.02 -3.19 -13.30
CA VAL A 409 -31.66 -4.01 -12.26
C VAL A 409 -32.27 -5.28 -12.86
N GLY A 410 -32.98 -5.16 -13.99
CA GLY A 410 -33.56 -6.29 -14.70
C GLY A 410 -32.50 -7.30 -15.14
N ALA A 411 -31.42 -6.84 -15.76
CA ALA A 411 -30.31 -7.69 -16.19
C ALA A 411 -29.62 -8.39 -15.01
N VAL A 412 -29.40 -7.70 -13.90
CA VAL A 412 -28.87 -8.28 -12.66
C VAL A 412 -29.81 -9.35 -12.09
N LYS A 413 -31.12 -9.06 -12.00
CA LYS A 413 -32.13 -10.00 -11.49
C LYS A 413 -32.16 -11.29 -12.33
N VAL A 414 -32.04 -11.18 -13.65
CA VAL A 414 -31.94 -12.33 -14.55
C VAL A 414 -30.67 -13.14 -14.26
N ALA A 415 -29.50 -12.48 -14.20
CA ALA A 415 -28.23 -13.15 -13.95
C ALA A 415 -28.23 -13.93 -12.62
N VAL A 416 -28.71 -13.32 -11.53
CA VAL A 416 -28.75 -13.96 -10.20
C VAL A 416 -29.75 -15.12 -10.16
N ARG A 417 -30.92 -14.98 -10.80
CA ARG A 417 -31.90 -16.06 -10.88
C ARG A 417 -31.37 -17.27 -11.66
N SER A 418 -30.75 -17.05 -12.82
CA SER A 418 -30.18 -18.13 -13.64
C SER A 418 -29.07 -18.90 -12.91
N PHE A 419 -28.31 -18.23 -12.03
CA PHE A 419 -27.31 -18.90 -11.20
C PHE A 419 -27.95 -19.86 -10.18
N SER A 420 -29.05 -19.46 -9.54
CA SER A 420 -29.72 -20.26 -8.50
C SER A 420 -30.44 -21.51 -9.03
N MET A 421 -30.62 -21.63 -10.34
CA MET A 421 -31.26 -22.80 -10.97
C MET A 421 -30.29 -23.97 -11.25
N GLY A 422 -28.97 -23.74 -11.16
CA GLY A 422 -27.95 -24.76 -11.44
C GLY A 422 -27.64 -25.71 -10.27
N VAL A 423 -28.26 -25.52 -9.10
CA VAL A 423 -28.08 -26.37 -7.91
C VAL A 423 -29.41 -27.06 -7.60
N GLY A 424 -29.84 -27.95 -8.50
CA GLY A 424 -30.88 -28.94 -8.22
C GLY A 424 -30.22 -30.26 -7.80
N PRO A 425 -30.80 -31.04 -6.88
CA PRO A 425 -30.28 -32.36 -6.58
C PRO A 425 -30.47 -33.24 -7.82
N SER A 426 -29.37 -33.69 -8.44
CA SER A 426 -29.43 -34.81 -9.37
C SER A 426 -29.93 -36.04 -8.59
N LYS A 427 -31.23 -36.31 -8.69
CA LYS A 427 -31.78 -37.62 -8.37
C LYS A 427 -31.61 -38.49 -9.61
N SER A 428 -30.66 -39.42 -9.54
CA SER A 428 -30.66 -40.67 -10.31
C SER A 428 -29.66 -41.61 -9.66
#